data_AF-A0A2T0MHB4-F1
#
_entry.id   AF-A0A2T0MHB4-F1
#
_cell.length_a   1.000
_cell.length_b   1.000
_cell.length_c   1.000
_cell.angle_alpha   90.00
_cell.angle_beta   90.00
_cell.angle_gamma   90.00
#
_symmetry.space_group_name_H-M   'P 1'
#
loop_
_entity.id
_entity.type
_entity.pdbx_description
1 polymer ?
#
loop_
_entity_poly.entity_id
_entity_poly.type
_entity_poly.pdbx_seq_one_letter_code
_entity_poly.pdbx_strand_id
1 'polypeptide(L)'
;MIGLKAVYLANVLVAGWISITSLFYPKRAVSTVFQNSVEYSETIRLVGCLWSAIFILSILGLFYPKRMALVLLFQLIYKGSWLLFVAVPAILEKKSYPSGMALFFLIWCLVLPFVIPWKFIFQ
;
A
#
# COMPACT_ATOMS: atom_id res chain seq x y z
N MET A 1 -12.95 -15.00 8.07
CA MET A 1 -13.75 -13.94 7.42
C MET A 1 -13.54 -12.57 8.06
N ILE A 2 -13.59 -12.47 9.39
CA ILE A 2 -13.34 -11.21 10.12
C ILE A 2 -11.96 -10.63 9.81
N GLY A 3 -10.89 -11.44 9.86
CA GLY A 3 -9.53 -10.98 9.55
C GLY A 3 -9.37 -10.36 8.16
N LEU A 4 -9.97 -10.97 7.12
CA LEU A 4 -9.96 -10.41 5.76
C LEU A 4 -10.65 -9.04 5.71
N LYS A 5 -11.85 -8.93 6.30
CA LYS A 5 -12.58 -7.66 6.34
C LYS A 5 -11.82 -6.58 7.12
N ALA A 6 -11.15 -6.93 8.21
CA ALA A 6 -10.31 -6.00 8.96
C ALA A 6 -9.15 -5.47 8.11
N VAL A 7 -8.46 -6.33 7.37
CA VAL A 7 -7.38 -5.93 6.45
C VAL A 7 -7.92 -5.05 5.31
N TYR A 8 -9.05 -5.40 4.70
CA TYR A 8 -9.67 -4.54 3.69
C TYR A 8 -10.07 -3.18 4.25
N LEU A 9 -10.63 -3.12 5.46
CA LEU A 9 -10.98 -1.85 6.10
C LEU A 9 -9.74 -1.00 6.34
N ALA A 10 -8.66 -1.60 6.87
CA ALA A 10 -7.40 -0.91 7.04
C ALA A 10 -6.82 -0.41 5.71
N ASN A 11 -6.91 -1.20 4.63
CA ASN A 11 -6.53 -0.76 3.30
C ASN A 11 -7.41 0.39 2.81
N VAL A 12 -8.73 0.37 3.04
CA VAL A 12 -9.64 1.45 2.65
C VAL A 12 -9.21 2.78 3.30
N LEU A 13 -8.90 2.76 4.59
CA LEU A 13 -8.45 3.96 5.31
C LEU A 13 -7.12 4.49 4.79
N VAL A 14 -6.11 3.61 4.70
CA VAL A 14 -4.75 4.03 4.34
C VAL A 14 -4.63 4.33 2.84
N ALA A 15 -5.14 3.43 1.99
CA ALA A 15 -5.13 3.64 0.55
C ALA A 15 -6.01 4.81 0.15
N GLY A 16 -7.17 5.00 0.81
CA GLY A 16 -8.01 6.16 0.61
C GLY A 16 -7.27 7.46 0.91
N TRP A 17 -6.58 7.53 2.05
CA TRP A 17 -5.74 8.68 2.38
C TRP A 17 -4.68 8.94 1.31
N ILE A 18 -3.82 7.96 1.02
CA ILE A 18 -2.70 8.10 0.07
C ILE A 18 -3.22 8.45 -1.34
N SER A 19 -4.29 7.80 -1.77
CA SER A 19 -4.98 8.05 -3.04
C SER A 19 -5.43 9.50 -3.16
N ILE A 20 -6.29 9.94 -2.23
CA ILE A 20 -6.91 11.27 -2.28
C ILE A 20 -5.85 12.36 -2.15
N THR A 21 -4.90 12.22 -1.21
CA THR A 21 -3.84 13.21 -1.06
C THR A 21 -2.95 13.27 -2.28
N SER A 22 -2.56 12.13 -2.86
CA SER A 22 -1.63 12.12 -4.00
C SER A 22 -2.29 12.59 -5.30
N LEU A 23 -3.58 12.30 -5.50
CA LEU A 23 -4.33 12.72 -6.68
C LEU A 23 -4.74 14.19 -6.64
N PHE A 24 -5.29 14.67 -5.52
CA PHE A 24 -5.91 16.01 -5.47
C PHE A 24 -5.04 17.04 -4.77
N TYR A 25 -4.14 16.61 -3.88
CA TYR A 25 -3.29 17.49 -3.06
C TYR A 25 -1.81 17.04 -3.07
N PRO A 26 -1.17 16.85 -4.23
CA PRO A 26 0.13 16.19 -4.32
C PRO A 26 1.24 16.88 -3.49
N LYS A 27 1.20 18.21 -3.33
CA LYS A 27 2.12 18.93 -2.43
C LYS A 27 1.96 18.54 -0.95
N ARG A 28 0.74 18.23 -0.50
CA ARG A 28 0.49 17.69 0.85
C ARG A 28 0.92 16.23 0.95
N ALA A 29 0.78 15.46 -0.14
CA ALA A 29 1.26 14.08 -0.16
C ALA A 29 2.79 14.02 0.02
N VAL A 30 3.55 14.93 -0.59
CA VAL A 30 5.01 15.04 -0.39
C VAL A 30 5.37 15.11 1.09
N SER A 31 4.72 15.98 1.86
CA SER A 31 5.05 16.17 3.27
C SER A 31 4.47 15.09 4.18
N THR A 32 3.26 14.59 3.90
CA THR A 32 2.54 13.68 4.81
C THR A 32 2.78 12.20 4.52
N VAL A 33 2.80 11.80 3.25
CA VAL A 33 2.96 10.41 2.81
C VAL A 33 4.43 10.10 2.54
N PHE A 34 5.11 11.00 1.83
CA PHE A 34 6.51 10.81 1.46
C PHE A 34 7.50 11.48 2.42
N GLN A 35 7.03 12.14 3.49
CA GLN A 35 7.88 12.73 4.53
C GLN A 35 8.99 13.66 4.00
N ASN A 36 8.72 14.38 2.90
CA ASN A 36 9.69 15.22 2.18
C ASN A 36 10.94 14.46 1.69
N SER A 37 10.89 13.13 1.58
CA SER A 37 12.00 12.32 1.06
C SER A 37 12.07 12.30 -0.47
N VAL A 38 11.05 12.85 -1.13
CA VAL A 38 10.97 12.98 -2.59
C VAL A 38 10.59 14.41 -2.93
N GLU A 39 11.15 14.92 -4.02
CA GLU A 39 10.73 16.21 -4.57
C GLU A 39 9.36 16.10 -5.23
N TYR A 40 8.67 17.24 -5.32
CA TYR A 40 7.40 17.30 -6.04
C TYR A 40 7.60 16.93 -7.51
N SER A 41 6.81 15.98 -8.00
CA SER A 41 6.69 15.65 -9.41
C SER A 41 5.28 15.15 -9.73
N GLU A 42 4.85 15.27 -10.99
CA GLU A 42 3.55 14.73 -11.42
C GLU A 42 3.47 13.20 -11.28
N THR A 43 4.61 12.51 -11.16
CA THR A 43 4.68 11.08 -10.84
C THR A 43 3.97 10.75 -9.52
N ILE A 44 3.84 11.70 -8.59
CA ILE A 44 3.05 11.52 -7.36
C ILE A 44 1.57 11.24 -7.69
N ARG A 45 1.01 11.85 -8.73
CA ARG A 45 -0.36 11.56 -9.14
C ARG A 45 -0.48 10.16 -9.76
N LEU A 46 0.56 9.67 -10.44
CA LEU A 46 0.60 8.27 -10.90
C LEU A 46 0.58 7.29 -9.73
N VAL A 47 1.31 7.60 -8.64
CA VAL A 47 1.20 6.84 -7.39
C VAL A 47 -0.24 6.94 -6.86
N GLY A 48 -0.83 8.12 -6.86
CA GLY A 48 -2.25 8.33 -6.53
C GLY A 48 -3.21 7.43 -7.31
N CYS A 49 -3.03 7.28 -8.62
CA CYS A 49 -3.84 6.39 -9.47
C CYS A 49 -3.73 4.92 -9.04
N LEU A 50 -2.52 4.41 -8.79
CA LEU A 50 -2.31 3.04 -8.32
C LEU A 50 -3.01 2.80 -6.97
N TRP A 51 -2.81 3.73 -6.04
CA TRP A 51 -3.44 3.66 -4.72
C TRP A 51 -4.97 3.82 -4.79
N SER A 52 -5.49 4.57 -5.75
CA SER A 52 -6.94 4.67 -6.03
C SER A 52 -7.51 3.33 -6.46
N ALA A 53 -6.82 2.62 -7.35
CA ALA A 53 -7.24 1.29 -7.77
C ALA A 53 -7.28 0.32 -6.57
N ILE A 54 -6.24 0.32 -5.74
CA ILE A 54 -6.19 -0.50 -4.51
C ILE A 54 -7.31 -0.10 -3.54
N PHE A 55 -7.58 1.20 -3.40
CA PHE A 55 -8.64 1.73 -2.55
C PHE A 55 -10.03 1.22 -2.98
N ILE A 56 -10.38 1.39 -4.26
CA ILE A 56 -11.66 0.93 -4.82
C ILE A 56 -11.80 -0.60 -4.68
N LEU A 57 -10.76 -1.34 -5.05
CA LEU A 57 -10.76 -2.81 -4.92
C LEU A 57 -10.85 -3.26 -3.45
N SER A 58 -10.31 -2.49 -2.51
CA SER A 58 -10.42 -2.78 -1.08
C SER A 58 -11.83 -2.53 -0.55
N ILE A 59 -12.55 -1.51 -1.07
CA ILE A 59 -13.98 -1.33 -0.79
C ILE A 59 -14.76 -2.56 -1.27
N LEU A 60 -14.53 -3.02 -2.50
CA LEU A 60 -15.15 -4.24 -3.01
C LEU A 60 -14.80 -5.48 -2.17
N GLY A 61 -13.56 -5.54 -1.65
CA GLY A 61 -13.10 -6.57 -0.73
C GLY A 61 -13.87 -6.64 0.61
N LEU A 62 -14.48 -5.54 1.07
CA LEU A 62 -15.34 -5.58 2.26
C LEU A 62 -16.61 -6.40 2.03
N PHE A 63 -17.16 -6.35 0.82
CA PHE A 63 -18.36 -7.08 0.41
C PHE A 63 -18.04 -8.49 -0.09
N TYR A 64 -16.92 -8.66 -0.81
CA TYR A 64 -16.51 -9.91 -1.44
C TYR A 64 -15.09 -10.35 -1.03
N PRO A 65 -14.82 -10.59 0.27
CA PRO A 65 -13.46 -10.69 0.81
C PRO A 65 -12.63 -11.86 0.27
N LYS A 66 -13.25 -13.01 -0.06
CA LYS A 66 -12.52 -14.12 -0.67
C LYS A 66 -12.25 -13.85 -2.15
N ARG A 67 -13.25 -13.37 -2.90
CA ARG A 67 -13.13 -13.11 -4.35
C ARG A 67 -12.09 -12.03 -4.66
N MET A 68 -11.91 -11.06 -3.75
CA MET A 68 -10.91 -10.00 -3.88
C MET A 68 -9.56 -10.36 -3.26
N ALA A 69 -9.34 -11.61 -2.81
CA ALA A 69 -8.10 -11.98 -2.11
C ALA A 69 -6.84 -11.79 -2.95
N LEU A 70 -6.96 -11.87 -4.28
CA LEU A 70 -5.85 -11.60 -5.21
C LEU A 70 -5.30 -10.16 -5.06
N VAL A 71 -6.14 -9.20 -4.66
CA VAL A 71 -5.73 -7.81 -4.39
C VAL A 71 -4.76 -7.75 -3.21
N LEU A 72 -4.93 -8.61 -2.20
CA LEU A 72 -4.03 -8.69 -1.06
C LEU A 72 -2.69 -9.32 -1.45
N LEU A 73 -2.70 -10.32 -2.32
CA LEU A 73 -1.47 -10.89 -2.89
C LEU A 73 -0.71 -9.85 -3.72
N PHE A 74 -1.42 -9.11 -4.58
CA PHE A 74 -0.80 -8.01 -5.33
C PHE A 74 -0.16 -6.97 -4.40
N GLN A 75 -0.85 -6.59 -3.32
CA GLN A 75 -0.30 -5.68 -2.32
C GLN A 75 0.93 -6.24 -1.60
N LEU A 76 0.95 -7.53 -1.29
CA LEU A 76 2.10 -8.18 -0.67
C LEU A 76 3.32 -8.10 -1.60
N ILE A 77 3.14 -8.40 -2.88
CA ILE A 77 4.21 -8.33 -3.89
C ILE A 77 4.68 -6.88 -4.08
N TYR A 78 3.75 -5.93 -4.25
CA TYR A 78 4.05 -4.52 -4.43
C TYR A 78 4.82 -3.92 -3.24
N LYS A 79 4.33 -4.12 -2.01
CA LYS A 79 4.96 -3.57 -0.81
C LYS A 79 6.31 -4.24 -0.56
N GLY A 80 6.39 -5.55 -0.79
CA GLY A 80 7.62 -6.31 -0.69
C GLY A 80 8.68 -5.83 -1.69
N SER A 81 8.31 -5.64 -2.95
CA SER A 81 9.24 -5.13 -3.97
C SER A 81 9.68 -3.69 -3.67
N TRP A 82 8.77 -2.82 -3.21
CA TRP A 82 9.16 -1.47 -2.80
C TRP A 82 10.14 -1.49 -1.62
N LEU A 83 9.93 -2.33 -0.60
CA LEU A 83 10.88 -2.47 0.50
C LEU A 83 12.25 -2.95 0.01
N LEU A 84 12.28 -3.98 -0.84
CA LEU A 84 13.52 -4.59 -1.32
C LEU A 84 14.31 -3.70 -2.28
N PHE A 85 13.64 -2.98 -3.18
CA PHE A 85 14.31 -2.23 -4.25
C PHE A 85 14.37 -0.71 -3.99
N VAL A 86 13.62 -0.19 -3.01
CA VAL A 86 13.63 1.24 -2.67
C VAL A 86 14.13 1.46 -1.26
N ALA A 87 13.49 0.87 -0.25
CA ALA A 87 13.83 1.14 1.14
C ALA A 87 15.19 0.56 1.54
N VAL A 88 15.47 -0.71 1.21
CA VAL A 88 16.72 -1.38 1.58
C VAL A 88 17.94 -0.66 0.98
N PRO A 89 18.01 -0.37 -0.33
CA PRO A 89 19.12 0.40 -0.89
C PRO A 89 19.28 1.78 -0.25
N ALA A 90 18.17 2.50 -0.03
CA ALA A 90 18.23 3.82 0.61
C ALA A 90 18.78 3.76 2.04
N ILE A 91 18.44 2.74 2.82
CA ILE A 91 18.98 2.51 4.17
C ILE A 91 20.47 2.22 4.11
N LEU A 92 20.91 1.32 3.22
CA LEU A 92 22.32 0.95 3.08
C LEU A 92 23.19 2.14 2.66
N GLU A 93 22.67 2.99 1.77
CA GLU A 93 23.34 4.18 1.26
C GLU A 93 23.12 5.43 2.12
N LYS A 94 22.38 5.32 3.24
CA LYS A 94 22.01 6.44 4.12
C LYS A 94 21.31 7.60 3.39
N LYS A 95 20.54 7.30 2.35
CA LYS A 95 19.72 8.26 1.61
C LYS A 95 18.40 8.52 2.33
N SER A 96 17.78 9.66 2.06
CA SER A 96 16.43 9.96 2.55
C SER A 96 15.40 9.03 1.88
N TYR A 97 14.46 8.51 2.67
CA TYR A 97 13.36 7.67 2.21
C TYR A 97 12.15 7.86 3.14
N PRO A 98 10.92 7.50 2.71
CA PRO A 98 9.74 7.69 3.53
C PRO A 98 9.65 6.56 4.57
N SER A 99 10.37 6.72 5.68
CA SER A 99 10.44 5.78 6.81
C SER A 99 9.08 5.32 7.35
N GLY A 100 8.09 6.20 7.41
CA GLY A 100 6.73 5.86 7.84
C GLY A 100 6.04 4.91 6.87
N MET A 101 6.21 5.13 5.56
CA MET A 101 5.72 4.22 4.51
C MET A 101 6.45 2.87 4.58
N ALA A 102 7.77 2.88 4.79
CA ALA A 102 8.57 1.66 4.92
C ALA A 102 8.13 0.81 6.13
N LEU A 103 7.97 1.41 7.31
CA LEU A 103 7.50 0.70 8.49
C LEU A 103 6.11 0.11 8.27
N PHE A 104 5.20 0.89 7.68
CA PHE A 104 3.86 0.43 7.36
C PHE A 104 3.87 -0.76 6.38
N PHE A 105 4.68 -0.70 5.32
CA PHE A 105 4.81 -1.79 4.36
C PHE A 105 5.39 -3.04 5.00
N LEU A 106 6.39 -2.88 5.88
CA LEU A 106 7.00 -4.01 6.59
C LEU A 106 5.96 -4.74 7.43
N ILE A 107 5.18 -4.00 8.22
CA ILE A 107 4.09 -4.59 9.02
C ILE A 107 3.09 -5.31 8.11
N TRP A 108 2.70 -4.72 6.98
CA TRP A 108 1.77 -5.37 6.04
C TRP A 108 2.35 -6.64 5.43
N CYS A 109 3.63 -6.64 5.04
CA CYS A 109 4.30 -7.82 4.50
C CYS A 109 4.41 -8.95 5.53
N LEU A 110 4.48 -8.63 6.82
CA LEU A 110 4.46 -9.63 7.90
C LEU A 110 3.04 -10.13 8.20
N VAL A 111 2.02 -9.25 8.16
CA VAL A 111 0.63 -9.61 8.50
C VAL A 111 -0.07 -10.36 7.37
N LEU A 112 0.07 -9.91 6.12
CA LEU A 112 -0.68 -10.43 4.99
C LEU A 112 -0.54 -11.94 4.76
N PRO A 113 0.65 -12.57 4.91
CA PRO A 113 0.80 -14.02 4.74
C PRO A 113 -0.08 -14.86 5.66
N PHE A 114 -0.48 -14.34 6.81
CA PHE A 114 -1.38 -15.05 7.75
C PHE A 114 -2.86 -14.77 7.47
N VAL A 115 -3.19 -13.73 6.71
CA VAL A 115 -4.57 -13.34 6.40
C VAL A 115 -5.01 -13.82 5.02
N ILE A 116 -4.09 -13.92 4.05
CA ILE A 116 -4.40 -14.34 2.69
C ILE A 116 -4.89 -15.79 2.68
N PRO A 117 -6.06 -16.08 2.07
CA PRO A 117 -6.60 -17.43 1.96
C PRO A 117 -5.89 -18.19 0.83
N TRP A 118 -4.64 -18.59 1.04
CA TRP A 118 -3.77 -19.20 0.01
C TRP A 118 -4.42 -20.34 -0.78
N LYS A 119 -5.11 -21.25 -0.07
CA LYS A 119 -5.84 -22.35 -0.70
C LYS A 119 -6.90 -21.87 -1.67
N PHE A 120 -7.60 -20.78 -1.37
CA PHE A 120 -8.64 -20.24 -2.26
C PHE A 120 -8.06 -19.56 -3.51
N ILE A 121 -6.81 -19.10 -3.47
CA ILE A 121 -6.15 -18.45 -4.61
C ILE A 121 -5.54 -19.48 -5.56
N PHE A 122 -4.99 -20.58 -5.02
CA PHE A 122 -4.19 -21.54 -5.77
C PHE A 122 -4.85 -22.92 -5.95
N GLN A 123 -6.07 -23.13 -5.47
CA GLN A 123 -6.88 -24.34 -5.69
C GLN A 123 -8.21 -23.95 -6.31
#